data_AF-A0A1X7C120-F1
#
_entry.id   AF-A0A1X7C120-F1
#
_cell.length_a   1.000
_cell.length_b   1.000
_cell.length_c   1.000
_cell.angle_alpha   90.00
_cell.angle_beta   90.00
_cell.angle_gamma   90.00
#
_symmetry.space_group_name_H-M   'P 1'
#
loop_
_entity.id
_entity.type
_entity.pdbx_description
1 polymer ?
#
loop_
_entity_poly.entity_id
_entity_poly.type
_entity_poly.pdbx_seq_one_letter_code
_entity_poly.pdbx_strand_id
1 'polypeptide(L)'
;MSTWPDTRILDLLGIDVPIIQAPMAGATSAAMVIAANQAGALGSIPAAMLSIEQLHETLATVRHASSGPINVNFFCHQPPEPDEERNRHWKALLEPYYRELGADFDAPTPVSNRAPFNAASCEVVEQHRPEVVSFHFGLPEKSLLERVKATGAKVLSSATTVEEAIWLERHGCDAIIAMGYEAGGHRGMFLASDLSSQIGTLALVPQVVDAVRIPVIAAGGIGDARGIVAAFALGASAVQIGTAYLFTPEATLSRAHHLALLTAQASGTALTNLFTGRPARGLLNRLMRELGPVNPAAPAFPLAGGALMPLKAREEAGFGSQWAGQAVGLKHALSTRELTTLLAAQALKTLTRTPD
;
A
#
# COMPACT_ATOMS: atom_id res chain seq x y z
N MET A 1 14.46 -16.57 23.34
CA MET A 1 14.60 -15.12 23.12
C MET A 1 14.70 -14.90 21.63
N SER A 2 13.99 -13.91 21.08
CA SER A 2 14.02 -13.59 19.65
C SER A 2 15.45 -13.22 19.21
N THR A 3 15.85 -13.67 18.03
CA THR A 3 17.18 -13.45 17.44
C THR A 3 17.22 -12.25 16.48
N TRP A 4 16.14 -11.48 16.41
CA TRP A 4 16.05 -10.30 15.54
C TRP A 4 16.74 -9.07 16.16
N PRO A 5 17.29 -8.14 15.35
CA PRO A 5 18.06 -7.00 15.85
C PRO A 5 17.26 -6.04 16.75
N ASP A 6 15.97 -5.87 16.48
CA ASP A 6 15.08 -5.02 17.27
C ASP A 6 13.82 -5.81 17.65
N THR A 7 13.72 -6.22 18.91
CA THR A 7 12.55 -6.94 19.41
C THR A 7 11.41 -6.01 19.81
N ARG A 8 11.66 -4.69 19.93
CA ARG A 8 10.63 -3.72 20.38
C ARG A 8 9.47 -3.66 19.40
N ILE A 9 9.73 -3.78 18.10
CA ILE A 9 8.66 -3.80 17.09
C ILE A 9 7.85 -5.10 17.13
N LEU A 10 8.48 -6.22 17.51
CA LEU A 10 7.79 -7.51 17.66
C LEU A 10 6.80 -7.43 18.81
N ASP A 11 7.23 -6.90 19.95
CA ASP A 11 6.38 -6.68 21.13
C ASP A 11 5.30 -5.63 20.85
N LEU A 12 5.63 -4.55 20.14
CA LEU A 12 4.69 -3.48 19.81
C LEU A 12 3.53 -3.99 18.95
N LEU A 13 3.83 -4.84 17.96
CA LEU A 13 2.85 -5.31 16.96
C LEU A 13 2.28 -6.70 17.28
N GLY A 14 2.84 -7.41 18.26
CA GLY A 14 2.44 -8.77 18.64
C GLY A 14 2.80 -9.84 17.60
N ILE A 15 3.94 -9.69 16.92
CA ILE A 15 4.37 -10.56 15.81
C ILE A 15 5.68 -11.30 16.11
N ASP A 16 5.93 -12.41 15.43
CA ASP A 16 7.13 -13.25 15.61
C ASP A 16 8.26 -12.89 14.64
N VAL A 17 7.91 -12.41 13.45
CA VAL A 17 8.87 -11.96 12.43
C VAL A 17 8.62 -10.50 12.07
N PRO A 18 9.67 -9.67 11.87
CA PRO A 18 9.57 -8.23 11.61
C PRO A 18 9.18 -7.94 10.15
N ILE A 19 8.15 -8.62 9.65
CA ILE A 19 7.61 -8.49 8.30
C ILE A 19 6.14 -8.11 8.39
N ILE A 20 5.76 -7.09 7.64
CA ILE A 20 4.38 -6.67 7.44
C ILE A 20 4.00 -6.95 5.99
N GLN A 21 2.98 -7.78 5.79
CA GLN A 21 2.35 -7.97 4.49
C GLN A 21 1.55 -6.69 4.18
N ALA A 22 1.91 -5.95 3.13
CA ALA A 22 1.36 -4.62 2.89
C ALA A 22 -0.15 -4.66 2.55
N PRO A 23 -0.96 -3.71 3.06
CA PRO A 23 -2.38 -3.62 2.69
C PRO A 23 -2.52 -3.14 1.23
N MET A 24 -2.81 -4.05 0.30
CA MET A 24 -2.89 -3.73 -1.13
C MET A 24 -4.35 -3.77 -1.59
N ALA A 25 -5.03 -2.61 -1.59
CA ALA A 25 -6.43 -2.51 -1.99
C ALA A 25 -6.66 -3.10 -3.40
N GLY A 26 -7.56 -4.09 -3.48
CA GLY A 26 -7.87 -4.83 -4.69
C GLY A 26 -6.94 -6.02 -4.99
N ALA A 27 -5.89 -6.27 -4.20
CA ALA A 27 -4.96 -7.40 -4.37
C ALA A 27 -4.81 -8.28 -3.12
N THR A 28 -4.92 -7.70 -1.92
CA THR A 28 -4.88 -8.48 -0.67
C THR A 28 -6.23 -9.12 -0.40
N SER A 29 -6.23 -10.43 -0.19
CA SER A 29 -7.39 -11.22 0.24
C SER A 29 -7.33 -11.55 1.73
N ALA A 30 -8.45 -11.98 2.31
CA ALA A 30 -8.47 -12.54 3.66
C ALA A 30 -7.51 -13.74 3.79
N ALA A 31 -7.42 -14.60 2.77
CA ALA A 31 -6.52 -15.74 2.75
C ALA A 31 -5.04 -15.33 2.84
N MET A 32 -4.66 -14.25 2.15
CA MET A 32 -3.30 -13.68 2.24
C MET A 32 -3.00 -13.17 3.66
N VAL A 33 -3.94 -12.46 4.29
CA VAL A 33 -3.79 -11.97 5.66
C VAL A 33 -3.62 -13.14 6.64
N ILE A 34 -4.46 -14.17 6.53
CA ILE A 34 -4.38 -15.39 7.37
C ILE A 34 -3.03 -16.09 7.17
N ALA A 35 -2.59 -16.25 5.91
CA ALA A 35 -1.33 -16.93 5.59
C ALA A 35 -0.10 -16.15 6.09
N ALA A 36 -0.12 -14.82 6.06
CA ALA A 36 0.92 -13.98 6.66
C ALA A 36 0.97 -14.17 8.19
N ASN A 37 -0.19 -14.15 8.86
CA ASN A 37 -0.30 -14.38 10.30
C ASN A 37 0.19 -15.79 10.69
N GLN A 38 -0.11 -16.81 9.89
CA GLN A 38 0.39 -18.19 10.11
C GLN A 38 1.91 -18.33 9.96
N ALA A 39 2.57 -17.37 9.33
CA ALA A 39 4.03 -17.28 9.26
C ALA A 39 4.63 -16.39 10.37
N GLY A 40 3.81 -15.88 11.29
CA GLY A 40 4.23 -15.00 12.38
C GLY A 40 4.44 -13.54 11.97
N ALA A 41 4.05 -13.15 10.76
CA ALA A 41 4.10 -11.77 10.26
C ALA A 41 2.81 -11.01 10.58
N LEU A 42 2.81 -9.69 10.38
CA LEU A 42 1.59 -8.87 10.46
C LEU A 42 0.86 -8.91 9.11
N GLY A 43 -0.29 -9.60 9.05
CA GLY A 43 -1.23 -9.53 7.93
C GLY A 43 -2.02 -8.21 7.93
N SER A 44 -2.24 -7.62 6.75
CA SER A 44 -2.89 -6.30 6.64
C SER A 44 -4.11 -6.28 5.72
N ILE A 45 -5.26 -5.87 6.23
CA ILE A 45 -6.51 -5.70 5.47
C ILE A 45 -6.57 -4.28 4.88
N PRO A 46 -6.68 -4.10 3.55
CA PRO A 46 -6.88 -2.79 2.94
C PRO A 46 -8.37 -2.40 2.91
N ALA A 47 -8.80 -1.55 3.84
CA ALA A 47 -10.21 -1.16 3.97
C ALA A 47 -10.65 -0.04 3.01
N ALA A 48 -9.74 0.64 2.32
CA ALA A 48 -10.03 1.81 1.49
C ALA A 48 -11.00 1.59 0.31
N MET A 49 -11.26 0.33 -0.07
CA MET A 49 -12.20 -0.05 -1.14
C MET A 49 -13.34 -0.96 -0.65
N LEU A 50 -13.44 -1.19 0.66
CA LEU A 50 -14.46 -2.05 1.25
C LEU A 50 -15.66 -1.20 1.69
N SER A 51 -16.87 -1.71 1.51
CA SER A 51 -18.03 -1.24 2.26
C SER A 51 -17.87 -1.57 3.76
N ILE A 52 -18.67 -0.93 4.61
CA ILE A 52 -18.68 -1.24 6.05
C ILE A 52 -19.05 -2.71 6.30
N GLU A 53 -20.01 -3.23 5.55
CA GLU A 53 -20.40 -4.65 5.58
C GLU A 53 -19.23 -5.56 5.18
N GLN A 54 -18.58 -5.29 4.05
CA GLN A 54 -17.43 -6.07 3.58
C GLN A 54 -16.26 -6.02 4.57
N LEU A 55 -16.05 -4.88 5.25
CA LEU A 55 -15.02 -4.75 6.27
C LEU A 55 -15.33 -5.64 7.48
N HIS A 56 -16.57 -5.66 7.96
CA HIS A 56 -17.00 -6.57 9.03
C HIS A 56 -16.82 -8.03 8.64
N GLU A 57 -17.28 -8.42 7.45
CA GLU A 57 -17.15 -9.79 6.93
C GLU A 57 -15.69 -10.23 6.81
N THR A 58 -14.84 -9.36 6.28
CA THR A 58 -13.41 -9.63 6.13
C THR A 58 -12.74 -9.82 7.49
N LEU A 59 -13.01 -8.93 8.45
CA LEU A 59 -12.47 -9.05 9.81
C LEU A 59 -12.94 -10.32 10.51
N ALA A 60 -14.24 -10.64 10.43
CA ALA A 60 -14.79 -11.86 10.99
C ALA A 60 -14.15 -13.12 10.38
N THR A 61 -13.95 -13.13 9.06
CA THR A 61 -13.30 -14.23 8.34
C THR A 61 -11.87 -14.44 8.82
N VAL A 62 -11.06 -13.38 8.92
CA VAL A 62 -9.67 -13.48 9.38
C VAL A 62 -9.61 -13.91 10.84
N ARG A 63 -10.44 -13.32 11.72
CA ARG A 63 -10.47 -13.68 13.16
C ARG A 63 -10.95 -15.11 13.42
N HIS A 64 -11.84 -15.64 12.59
CA HIS A 64 -12.26 -17.03 12.70
C HIS A 64 -11.14 -18.02 12.34
N ALA A 65 -10.28 -17.66 11.38
CA ALA A 65 -9.24 -18.54 10.86
C ALA A 65 -7.83 -18.28 11.43
N SER A 66 -7.64 -17.19 12.18
CA SER A 66 -6.34 -16.79 12.73
C SER A 66 -6.49 -16.06 14.06
N SER A 67 -5.60 -16.41 15.00
CA SER A 67 -5.43 -15.70 16.27
C SER A 67 -4.27 -14.68 16.24
N GLY A 68 -3.61 -14.51 15.08
CA GLY A 68 -2.52 -13.54 14.93
C GLY A 68 -3.01 -12.09 14.90
N PRO A 69 -2.13 -11.10 15.13
CA PRO A 69 -2.50 -9.70 15.07
C PRO A 69 -2.92 -9.31 13.65
N ILE A 70 -3.80 -8.32 13.56
CA ILE A 70 -4.31 -7.81 12.28
C ILE A 70 -4.03 -6.31 12.20
N ASN A 71 -3.48 -5.88 11.07
CA ASN A 71 -3.47 -4.49 10.65
C ASN A 71 -4.69 -4.19 9.78
N VAL A 72 -5.45 -3.14 10.11
CA VAL A 72 -6.51 -2.62 9.23
C VAL A 72 -6.09 -1.27 8.69
N ASN A 73 -6.00 -1.15 7.37
CA ASN A 73 -5.49 0.03 6.69
C ASN A 73 -6.60 0.90 6.11
N PHE A 74 -6.53 2.20 6.37
CA PHE A 74 -7.45 3.20 5.82
C PHE A 74 -6.72 4.33 5.11
N PHE A 75 -7.42 5.04 4.22
CA PHE A 75 -6.94 6.29 3.65
C PHE A 75 -7.45 7.48 4.45
N CYS A 76 -6.62 8.51 4.62
CA CYS A 76 -6.98 9.76 5.33
C CYS A 76 -6.80 10.99 4.45
N HIS A 77 -7.02 10.84 3.15
CA HIS A 77 -7.01 11.95 2.22
C HIS A 77 -8.20 12.88 2.45
N GLN A 78 -8.00 14.17 2.17
CA GLN A 78 -9.11 15.12 2.09
C GLN A 78 -9.85 14.92 0.77
N PRO A 79 -11.19 14.80 0.77
CA PRO A 79 -11.97 14.82 -0.45
C PRO A 79 -11.71 16.11 -1.23
N PRO A 80 -11.50 16.05 -2.55
CA PRO A 80 -11.32 17.25 -3.35
C PRO A 80 -12.65 17.96 -3.55
N GLU A 81 -12.60 19.28 -3.77
CA GLU A 81 -13.77 20.03 -4.23
C GLU A 81 -14.24 19.51 -5.61
N PRO A 82 -15.55 19.47 -5.87
CA PRO A 82 -16.08 19.11 -7.18
C PRO A 82 -15.55 20.03 -8.30
N ASP A 83 -15.02 19.44 -9.37
CA ASP A 83 -14.52 20.16 -10.56
C ASP A 83 -15.11 19.51 -11.83
N GLU A 84 -16.32 19.93 -12.19
CA GLU A 84 -17.06 19.38 -13.34
C GLU A 84 -16.38 19.68 -14.68
N GLU A 85 -15.71 20.83 -14.80
CA GLU A 85 -14.99 21.22 -16.01
C GLU A 85 -13.80 20.29 -16.24
N ARG A 86 -12.96 20.08 -15.21
CA ARG A 86 -11.85 19.13 -15.29
C ARG A 86 -12.33 17.71 -15.53
N ASN A 87 -13.43 17.29 -14.91
CA ASN A 87 -14.01 15.96 -15.15
C ASN A 87 -14.46 15.78 -16.60
N ARG A 88 -15.12 16.77 -17.20
CA ARG A 88 -15.47 16.75 -18.64
C ARG A 88 -14.23 16.75 -19.53
N HIS A 89 -13.26 17.62 -19.24
CA HIS A 89 -12.04 17.71 -20.02
C HIS A 89 -11.27 16.38 -19.99
N TRP A 90 -11.16 15.76 -18.82
CA TRP A 90 -10.56 14.43 -18.68
C TRP A 90 -11.28 13.36 -19.47
N LYS A 91 -12.63 13.32 -19.41
CA LYS A 91 -13.41 12.38 -20.22
C LYS A 91 -13.19 12.62 -21.72
N ALA A 92 -13.19 13.87 -22.17
CA ALA A 92 -12.97 14.24 -23.56
C ALA A 92 -11.57 13.81 -24.06
N LEU A 93 -10.52 13.95 -23.24
CA LEU A 93 -9.19 13.43 -23.58
C LEU A 93 -9.18 11.91 -23.79
N LEU A 94 -10.10 11.18 -23.16
CA LEU A 94 -10.24 9.73 -23.30
C LEU A 94 -11.14 9.32 -24.47
N GLU A 95 -11.88 10.26 -25.09
CA GLU A 95 -12.86 9.97 -26.15
C GLU A 95 -12.30 9.11 -27.30
N PRO A 96 -11.07 9.31 -27.81
CA PRO A 96 -10.51 8.45 -28.84
C PRO A 96 -10.49 6.97 -28.44
N TYR A 97 -10.18 6.67 -27.18
CA TYR A 97 -10.17 5.31 -26.63
C TYR A 97 -11.58 4.72 -26.51
N TYR A 98 -12.57 5.54 -26.14
CA TYR A 98 -13.96 5.11 -26.09
C TYR A 98 -14.44 4.68 -27.47
N ARG A 99 -14.17 5.50 -28.49
CA ARG A 99 -14.52 5.20 -29.89
C ARG A 99 -13.80 3.95 -30.40
N GLU A 100 -12.50 3.83 -30.12
CA GLU A 100 -11.70 2.67 -30.53
C GLU A 100 -12.20 1.36 -29.91
N LEU A 101 -12.51 1.36 -28.62
CA LEU A 101 -12.89 0.15 -27.87
C LEU A 101 -14.39 -0.15 -27.89
N GLY A 102 -15.20 0.68 -28.58
CA GLY A 102 -16.66 0.54 -28.59
C GLY A 102 -17.27 0.67 -27.20
N ALA A 103 -16.73 1.57 -26.37
CA ALA A 103 -17.33 1.97 -25.10
C ALA A 103 -18.25 3.19 -25.33
N ASP A 104 -19.35 3.27 -24.57
CA ASP A 104 -20.29 4.38 -24.68
C ASP A 104 -19.70 5.64 -24.03
N PHE A 105 -19.35 6.63 -24.86
CA PHE A 105 -18.81 7.90 -24.42
C PHE A 105 -19.88 8.82 -23.83
N ASP A 106 -21.13 8.71 -24.29
CA ASP A 106 -22.23 9.58 -23.88
C ASP A 106 -22.87 9.11 -22.56
N ALA A 107 -22.68 7.84 -22.19
CA ALA A 107 -23.11 7.31 -20.90
C ALA A 107 -22.55 8.10 -19.71
N PRO A 108 -23.31 8.24 -18.60
CA PRO A 108 -22.82 8.89 -17.38
C PRO A 108 -21.51 8.27 -16.88
N THR A 109 -20.56 9.12 -16.49
CA THR A 109 -19.27 8.65 -15.94
C THR A 109 -19.52 7.94 -14.59
N PRO A 110 -19.08 6.67 -14.43
CA PRO A 110 -19.17 5.98 -13.15
C PRO A 110 -18.40 6.70 -12.05
N VAL A 111 -18.87 6.61 -10.81
CA VAL A 111 -18.16 7.17 -9.65
C VAL A 111 -17.04 6.22 -9.24
N SER A 112 -15.81 6.71 -9.18
CA SER A 112 -14.71 6.01 -8.51
C SER A 112 -14.71 6.40 -7.03
N ASN A 113 -15.12 5.48 -6.16
CA ASN A 113 -15.16 5.71 -4.73
C ASN A 113 -13.93 5.11 -4.03
N ARG A 114 -13.30 5.93 -3.20
CA ARG A 114 -12.31 5.54 -2.19
C ARG A 114 -12.59 6.40 -0.98
N ALA A 115 -13.41 5.90 -0.05
CA ALA A 115 -13.84 6.70 1.08
C ALA A 115 -12.65 6.96 2.03
N PRO A 116 -12.43 8.21 2.49
CA PRO A 116 -11.51 8.44 3.60
C PRO A 116 -12.08 7.86 4.89
N PHE A 117 -11.20 7.61 5.86
CA PHE A 117 -11.59 7.16 7.20
C PHE A 117 -12.58 8.14 7.83
N ASN A 118 -13.71 7.61 8.32
CA ASN A 118 -14.81 8.39 8.84
C ASN A 118 -15.40 7.73 10.09
N ALA A 119 -16.47 8.31 10.64
CA ALA A 119 -17.12 7.81 11.85
C ALA A 119 -17.59 6.35 11.73
N ALA A 120 -18.18 5.96 10.60
CA ALA A 120 -18.68 4.60 10.40
C ALA A 120 -17.53 3.57 10.35
N SER A 121 -16.43 3.87 9.65
CA SER A 121 -15.23 3.02 9.69
C SER A 121 -14.60 2.96 11.08
N CYS A 122 -14.65 4.06 11.84
CA CYS A 122 -14.17 4.10 13.22
C CYS A 122 -15.00 3.21 14.15
N GLU A 123 -16.32 3.15 13.98
CA GLU A 123 -17.19 2.23 14.73
C GLU A 123 -16.81 0.77 14.49
N VAL A 124 -16.43 0.41 13.26
CA VAL A 124 -15.92 -0.95 12.97
C VAL A 124 -14.64 -1.25 13.74
N VAL A 125 -13.71 -0.28 13.79
CA VAL A 125 -12.47 -0.40 14.58
C VAL A 125 -12.77 -0.55 16.06
N GLU A 126 -13.73 0.21 16.60
CA GLU A 126 -14.15 0.12 18.01
C GLU A 126 -14.75 -1.24 18.36
N GLN A 127 -15.52 -1.83 17.45
CA GLN A 127 -16.16 -3.14 17.65
C GLN A 127 -15.17 -4.31 17.51
N HIS A 128 -14.32 -4.29 16.48
CA HIS A 128 -13.41 -5.40 16.16
C HIS A 128 -12.05 -5.31 16.84
N ARG A 129 -11.68 -4.13 17.33
CA ARG A 129 -10.45 -3.83 18.08
C ARG A 129 -9.20 -4.49 17.46
N PRO A 130 -8.87 -4.17 16.20
CA PRO A 130 -7.64 -4.68 15.60
C PRO A 130 -6.41 -4.25 16.41
N GLU A 131 -5.39 -5.09 16.46
CA GLU A 131 -4.15 -4.79 17.20
C GLU A 131 -3.43 -3.60 16.57
N VAL A 132 -3.58 -3.44 15.25
CA VAL A 132 -2.92 -2.40 14.48
C VAL A 132 -3.92 -1.70 13.55
N VAL A 133 -3.87 -0.37 13.52
CA VAL A 133 -4.55 0.44 12.52
C VAL A 133 -3.52 1.28 11.79
N SER A 134 -3.44 1.11 10.48
CA SER A 134 -2.53 1.90 9.65
C SER A 134 -3.28 2.90 8.78
N PHE A 135 -2.66 4.05 8.56
CA PHE A 135 -3.20 5.10 7.70
C PHE A 135 -2.28 5.37 6.52
N HIS A 136 -2.87 5.70 5.39
CA HIS A 136 -2.17 6.23 4.23
C HIS A 136 -2.64 7.66 3.98
N PHE A 137 -1.71 8.51 3.50
CA PHE A 137 -1.93 9.94 3.27
C PHE A 137 -2.06 10.79 4.54
N GLY A 138 -1.30 10.46 5.58
CA GLY A 138 -1.29 11.19 6.86
C GLY A 138 -2.09 10.48 7.95
N LEU A 139 -2.82 11.25 8.75
CA LEU A 139 -3.66 10.78 9.85
C LEU A 139 -5.08 11.33 9.73
N PRO A 140 -6.10 10.67 10.31
CA PRO A 140 -7.45 11.19 10.32
C PRO A 140 -7.56 12.41 11.25
N GLU A 141 -8.74 13.02 11.30
CA GLU A 141 -9.04 14.04 12.29
C GLU A 141 -8.73 13.57 13.72
N LYS A 142 -8.25 14.49 14.56
CA LYS A 142 -7.78 14.19 15.91
C LYS A 142 -8.81 13.42 16.75
N SER A 143 -10.10 13.77 16.65
CA SER A 143 -11.19 13.10 17.37
C SER A 143 -11.36 11.64 16.95
N LEU A 144 -11.22 11.33 15.66
CA LEU A 144 -11.27 9.96 15.15
C LEU A 144 -10.00 9.19 15.54
N LEU A 145 -8.83 9.83 15.50
CA LEU A 145 -7.58 9.21 15.94
C LEU A 145 -7.63 8.83 17.43
N GLU A 146 -8.16 9.71 18.28
CA GLU A 146 -8.31 9.45 19.72
C GLU A 146 -9.23 8.25 19.98
N ARG A 147 -10.34 8.13 19.24
CA ARG A 147 -11.22 6.96 19.29
C ARG A 147 -10.52 5.68 18.89
N VAL A 148 -9.74 5.70 17.80
CA VAL A 148 -8.92 4.54 17.40
C VAL A 148 -7.95 4.14 18.50
N LYS A 149 -7.22 5.11 19.09
CA LYS A 149 -6.26 4.83 20.17
C LYS A 149 -6.93 4.32 21.45
N ALA A 150 -8.16 4.74 21.74
CA ALA A 150 -8.94 4.23 22.87
C ALA A 150 -9.29 2.72 22.74
N THR A 151 -9.22 2.15 21.53
CA THR A 151 -9.35 0.69 21.34
C THR A 151 -8.11 -0.09 21.77
N GLY A 152 -6.98 0.59 22.02
CA GLY A 152 -5.69 -0.04 22.30
C GLY A 152 -4.87 -0.35 21.04
N ALA A 153 -5.42 -0.10 19.84
CA ALA A 153 -4.72 -0.30 18.58
C ALA A 153 -3.44 0.55 18.50
N LYS A 154 -2.38 -0.03 17.94
CA LYS A 154 -1.17 0.71 17.54
C LYS A 154 -1.41 1.40 16.22
N VAL A 155 -1.01 2.67 16.13
CA VAL A 155 -1.24 3.51 14.96
C VAL A 155 0.03 3.62 14.13
N LEU A 156 -0.07 3.23 12.86
CA LEU A 156 1.01 3.35 11.88
C LEU A 156 0.58 4.32 10.79
N SER A 157 1.52 5.04 10.19
CA SER A 157 1.25 5.78 8.96
C SER A 157 2.50 5.91 8.09
N SER A 158 2.27 6.11 6.80
CA SER A 158 3.33 6.24 5.80
C SER A 158 3.89 7.66 5.73
N ALA A 159 5.22 7.77 5.82
CA ALA A 159 5.98 8.98 5.51
C ALA A 159 6.83 8.75 4.26
N THR A 160 6.94 9.77 3.41
CA THR A 160 7.76 9.76 2.20
C THR A 160 8.93 10.75 2.26
N THR A 161 8.97 11.55 3.32
CA THR A 161 9.99 12.55 3.66
C THR A 161 10.27 12.50 5.16
N VAL A 162 11.36 13.13 5.60
CA VAL A 162 11.71 13.21 7.03
C VAL A 162 10.72 14.10 7.77
N GLU A 163 10.28 15.19 7.15
CA GLU A 163 9.32 16.14 7.69
C GLU A 163 7.97 15.47 7.98
N GLU A 164 7.51 14.61 7.06
CA GLU A 164 6.30 13.81 7.27
C GLU A 164 6.46 12.83 8.45
N ALA A 165 7.62 12.19 8.59
CA ALA A 165 7.87 11.27 9.70
C ALA A 165 7.85 11.98 11.06
N ILE A 166 8.53 13.13 11.17
CA ILE A 166 8.51 13.97 12.37
C ILE A 166 7.08 14.44 12.67
N TRP A 167 6.33 14.83 11.64
CA TRP A 167 4.93 15.21 11.80
C TRP A 167 4.10 14.06 12.38
N LEU A 168 4.19 12.86 11.80
CA LEU A 168 3.45 11.68 12.26
C LEU A 168 3.78 11.30 13.70
N GLU A 169 5.06 11.32 14.10
CA GLU A 169 5.47 11.05 15.49
C GLU A 169 4.81 12.06 16.45
N ARG A 170 4.90 13.36 16.14
CA ARG A 170 4.30 14.43 16.97
C ARG A 170 2.78 14.33 17.08
N HIS A 171 2.13 13.71 16.11
CA HIS A 171 0.68 13.52 16.08
C HIS A 171 0.23 12.13 16.56
N GLY A 172 1.17 11.35 17.13
CA GLY A 172 0.84 10.19 17.94
C GLY A 172 0.81 8.85 17.20
N CYS A 173 1.53 8.72 16.09
CA CYS A 173 1.90 7.40 15.55
C CYS A 173 2.78 6.63 16.54
N ASP A 174 2.60 5.31 16.58
CA ASP A 174 3.41 4.38 17.38
C ASP A 174 4.59 3.80 16.58
N ALA A 175 4.51 3.80 15.24
CA ALA A 175 5.63 3.50 14.34
C ALA A 175 5.43 4.20 12.97
N ILE A 176 6.52 4.47 12.27
CA ILE A 176 6.52 5.15 10.96
C ILE A 176 6.80 4.14 9.84
N ILE A 177 5.98 4.14 8.80
CA ILE A 177 6.28 3.42 7.56
C ILE A 177 7.06 4.36 6.64
N ALA A 178 8.39 4.22 6.61
CA ALA A 178 9.27 4.97 5.71
C ALA A 178 9.15 4.41 4.29
N MET A 179 8.29 5.04 3.48
CA MET A 179 7.93 4.58 2.15
C MET A 179 8.84 5.22 1.09
N GLY A 180 9.86 4.50 0.64
CA GLY A 180 10.75 4.98 -0.42
C GLY A 180 10.08 5.03 -1.80
N TYR A 181 10.66 5.80 -2.72
CA TYR A 181 10.19 6.04 -4.09
C TYR A 181 9.96 4.75 -4.91
N GLU A 182 10.66 3.68 -4.56
CA GLU A 182 10.62 2.34 -5.16
C GLU A 182 9.28 1.63 -4.94
N ALA A 183 8.50 2.03 -3.93
CA ALA A 183 7.28 1.35 -3.52
C ALA A 183 6.21 1.36 -4.62
N GLY A 184 5.48 0.24 -4.73
CA GLY A 184 4.31 0.08 -5.61
C GLY A 184 3.07 0.78 -5.05
N GLY A 185 2.10 1.09 -5.92
CA GLY A 185 0.85 1.74 -5.52
C GLY A 185 1.03 3.21 -5.14
N HIS A 186 0.03 3.78 -4.46
CA HIS A 186 -0.04 5.21 -4.16
C HIS A 186 1.12 5.70 -3.29
N ARG A 187 1.75 6.81 -3.68
CA ARG A 187 2.68 7.56 -2.82
C ARG A 187 1.94 8.09 -1.60
N GLY A 188 2.47 7.79 -0.41
CA GLY A 188 1.86 8.17 0.87
C GLY A 188 1.98 9.65 1.26
N MET A 189 2.60 10.48 0.42
CA MET A 189 2.90 11.89 0.70
C MET A 189 1.66 12.70 1.08
N PHE A 190 1.77 13.64 2.02
CA PHE A 190 0.63 14.43 2.52
C PHE A 190 1.00 15.86 2.96
N LEU A 191 2.27 16.19 3.23
CA LEU A 191 2.66 17.57 3.54
C LEU A 191 2.97 18.41 2.29
N ALA A 192 3.46 17.75 1.24
CA ALA A 192 3.76 18.36 -0.05
C ALA A 192 3.24 17.48 -1.19
N SER A 193 2.97 18.10 -2.34
CA SER A 193 2.53 17.44 -3.57
C SER A 193 3.63 17.32 -4.62
N ASP A 194 4.79 17.94 -4.40
CA ASP A 194 5.91 17.88 -5.34
C ASP A 194 6.53 16.48 -5.39
N LEU A 195 6.43 15.84 -6.55
CA LEU A 195 7.01 14.52 -6.77
C LEU A 195 8.54 14.54 -6.77
N SER A 196 9.16 15.67 -7.06
CA SER A 196 10.62 15.80 -7.09
C SER A 196 11.26 15.66 -5.71
N SER A 197 10.48 15.90 -4.64
CA SER A 197 10.94 15.79 -3.25
C SER A 197 10.89 14.37 -2.69
N GLN A 198 10.46 13.38 -3.47
CA GLN A 198 10.31 12.00 -3.00
C GLN A 198 11.67 11.29 -2.94
N ILE A 199 11.94 10.60 -1.82
CA ILE A 199 13.25 10.03 -1.50
C ILE A 199 13.24 8.50 -1.71
N GLY A 200 14.32 7.93 -2.26
CA GLY A 200 14.49 6.47 -2.39
C GLY A 200 14.73 5.78 -1.04
N THR A 201 14.33 4.50 -0.90
CA THR A 201 14.36 3.74 0.36
C THR A 201 15.73 3.77 1.04
N LEU A 202 16.81 3.58 0.27
CA LEU A 202 18.18 3.56 0.79
C LEU A 202 18.55 4.87 1.53
N ALA A 203 18.07 6.00 1.03
CA ALA A 203 18.33 7.31 1.61
C ALA A 203 17.27 7.71 2.66
N LEU A 204 16.00 7.38 2.43
CA LEU A 204 14.90 7.78 3.31
C LEU A 204 14.98 7.09 4.67
N VAL A 205 15.18 5.76 4.69
CA VAL A 205 15.12 4.96 5.91
C VAL A 205 16.07 5.47 7.01
N PRO A 206 17.40 5.59 6.77
CA PRO A 206 18.31 6.01 7.85
C PRO A 206 18.03 7.43 8.32
N GLN A 207 17.66 8.35 7.41
CA GLN A 207 17.33 9.72 7.79
C GLN A 207 16.08 9.80 8.67
N VAL A 208 15.06 8.97 8.41
CA VAL A 208 13.88 8.88 9.26
C VAL A 208 14.25 8.25 10.60
N VAL A 209 15.03 7.18 10.61
CA VAL A 209 15.52 6.52 11.84
C VAL A 209 16.25 7.51 12.75
N ASP A 210 17.11 8.36 12.20
CA ASP A 210 17.84 9.37 12.97
C ASP A 210 16.95 10.51 13.47
N ALA A 211 15.82 10.78 12.80
CA ALA A 211 14.95 11.92 13.07
C ALA A 211 13.81 11.64 14.05
N VAL A 212 13.39 10.38 14.22
CA VAL A 212 12.28 9.99 15.12
C VAL A 212 12.77 9.03 16.21
N ARG A 213 12.00 8.92 17.29
CA ARG A 213 12.30 8.04 18.44
C ARG A 213 11.51 6.73 18.39
N ILE A 214 10.38 6.72 17.69
CA ILE A 214 9.53 5.54 17.49
C ILE A 214 10.10 4.60 16.41
N PRO A 215 9.75 3.30 16.42
CA PRO A 215 10.22 2.35 15.43
C PRO A 215 9.91 2.76 13.97
N VAL A 216 10.85 2.43 13.07
CA VAL A 216 10.72 2.71 11.64
C VAL A 216 10.58 1.41 10.86
N ILE A 217 9.60 1.35 9.98
CA ILE A 217 9.29 0.23 9.09
C ILE A 217 9.70 0.63 7.67
N ALA A 218 10.68 -0.05 7.09
CA ALA A 218 11.09 0.24 5.72
C ALA A 218 10.09 -0.33 4.70
N ALA A 219 9.67 0.49 3.74
CA ALA A 219 8.77 0.07 2.67
C ALA A 219 9.24 0.56 1.30
N GLY A 220 9.17 -0.32 0.30
CA GLY A 220 9.55 -0.01 -1.09
C GLY A 220 10.90 -0.60 -1.48
N GLY A 221 10.94 -1.28 -2.63
CA GLY A 221 12.15 -1.93 -3.15
C GLY A 221 12.55 -3.24 -2.45
N ILE A 222 11.87 -3.62 -1.37
CA ILE A 222 12.15 -4.84 -0.62
C ILE A 222 11.34 -6.00 -1.23
N GLY A 223 12.03 -6.91 -1.90
CA GLY A 223 11.43 -8.08 -2.54
C GLY A 223 12.06 -9.41 -2.15
N ASP A 224 13.19 -9.44 -1.44
CA ASP A 224 13.84 -10.66 -0.97
C ASP A 224 14.57 -10.44 0.37
N ALA A 225 15.19 -11.49 0.91
CA ALA A 225 15.91 -11.44 2.18
C ALA A 225 17.07 -10.44 2.21
N ARG A 226 17.72 -10.16 1.08
CA ARG A 226 18.82 -9.18 1.01
C ARG A 226 18.30 -7.77 1.23
N GLY A 227 17.13 -7.46 0.66
CA GLY A 227 16.43 -6.20 0.92
C GLY A 227 16.05 -6.03 2.40
N ILE A 228 15.66 -7.11 3.07
CA ILE A 228 15.35 -7.09 4.52
C ILE A 228 16.61 -6.80 5.34
N VAL A 229 17.69 -7.52 5.08
CA VAL A 229 18.98 -7.31 5.75
C VAL A 229 19.48 -5.88 5.53
N ALA A 230 19.39 -5.36 4.30
CA ALA A 230 19.76 -3.99 4.00
C ALA A 230 18.91 -2.98 4.78
N ALA A 231 17.59 -3.16 4.85
CA ALA A 231 16.72 -2.28 5.64
C ALA A 231 17.10 -2.25 7.11
N PHE A 232 17.47 -3.40 7.70
CA PHE A 232 17.90 -3.45 9.10
C PHE A 232 19.29 -2.86 9.31
N ALA A 233 20.19 -3.01 8.34
CA ALA A 233 21.48 -2.31 8.36
C ALA A 233 21.33 -0.78 8.31
N LEU A 234 20.25 -0.27 7.72
CA LEU A 234 19.88 1.15 7.72
C LEU A 234 19.13 1.59 9.00
N GLY A 235 18.90 0.69 9.95
CA GLY A 235 18.27 0.98 11.24
C GLY A 235 16.76 0.78 11.29
N ALA A 236 16.11 0.26 10.24
CA ALA A 236 14.70 -0.10 10.32
C ALA A 236 14.47 -1.25 11.32
N SER A 237 13.38 -1.19 12.07
CA SER A 237 12.98 -2.24 13.01
C SER A 237 12.22 -3.38 12.30
N ALA A 238 11.49 -3.06 11.24
CA ALA A 238 10.73 -4.02 10.43
C ALA A 238 10.66 -3.60 8.96
N VAL A 239 10.11 -4.48 8.12
CA VAL A 239 9.86 -4.20 6.70
C VAL A 239 8.40 -4.37 6.34
N GLN A 240 7.88 -3.53 5.44
CA GLN A 240 6.58 -3.71 4.82
C GLN A 240 6.76 -4.07 3.34
N ILE A 241 6.29 -5.26 2.97
CA ILE A 241 6.49 -5.85 1.65
C ILE A 241 5.14 -5.94 0.93
N GLY A 242 5.06 -5.38 -0.27
CA GLY A 242 3.86 -5.41 -1.11
C GLY A 242 4.05 -6.28 -2.36
N THR A 243 4.81 -5.78 -3.33
CA THR A 243 4.94 -6.38 -4.67
C THR A 243 5.34 -7.85 -4.68
N ALA A 244 6.17 -8.32 -3.74
CA ALA A 244 6.53 -9.74 -3.67
C ALA A 244 5.31 -10.65 -3.40
N TYR A 245 4.33 -10.18 -2.61
CA TYR A 245 3.10 -10.90 -2.34
C TYR A 245 2.10 -10.89 -3.50
N LEU A 246 2.30 -10.06 -4.53
CA LEU A 246 1.44 -10.09 -5.72
C LEU A 246 1.61 -11.37 -6.56
N PHE A 247 2.71 -12.10 -6.36
CA PHE A 247 2.98 -13.35 -7.06
C PHE A 247 2.42 -14.59 -6.36
N THR A 248 1.82 -14.43 -5.18
CA THR A 248 1.32 -15.56 -4.40
C THR A 248 -0.09 -15.95 -4.86
N PRO A 249 -0.49 -17.23 -4.71
CA PRO A 249 -1.83 -17.70 -5.10
C PRO A 249 -2.97 -17.03 -4.32
N GLU A 250 -2.71 -16.46 -3.14
CA GLU A 250 -3.72 -15.76 -2.36
C GLU A 250 -4.02 -14.34 -2.86
N ALA A 251 -3.22 -13.80 -3.78
CA ALA A 251 -3.43 -12.46 -4.33
C ALA A 251 -4.66 -12.45 -5.27
N THR A 252 -5.60 -11.54 -5.01
CA THR A 252 -6.80 -11.35 -5.85
C THR A 252 -6.49 -10.44 -7.02
N LEU A 253 -5.74 -10.94 -8.00
CA LEU A 253 -5.40 -10.16 -9.19
C LEU A 253 -6.32 -10.48 -10.35
N SER A 254 -6.57 -9.48 -11.20
CA SER A 254 -7.13 -9.76 -12.51
C SER A 254 -6.13 -10.54 -13.37
N ARG A 255 -6.64 -11.31 -14.33
CA ARG A 255 -5.80 -12.05 -15.27
C ARG A 255 -4.81 -11.13 -16.00
N ALA A 256 -5.25 -9.94 -16.40
CA ALA A 256 -4.39 -8.96 -17.06
C ALA A 256 -3.23 -8.51 -16.17
N HIS A 257 -3.49 -8.21 -14.89
CA HIS A 257 -2.44 -7.80 -13.96
C HIS A 257 -1.48 -8.96 -13.66
N HIS A 258 -2.00 -10.16 -13.42
CA HIS A 258 -1.16 -11.34 -13.20
C HIS A 258 -0.21 -11.62 -14.37
N LEU A 259 -0.71 -11.60 -15.61
CA LEU A 259 0.13 -11.78 -16.80
C LEU A 259 1.18 -10.66 -16.97
N ALA A 260 0.82 -9.42 -16.66
CA ALA A 260 1.74 -8.30 -16.71
C ALA A 260 2.89 -8.45 -15.69
N LEU A 261 2.60 -8.96 -14.47
CA LEU A 261 3.64 -9.22 -13.46
C LEU A 261 4.65 -10.28 -13.90
N LEU A 262 4.19 -11.35 -14.57
CA LEU A 262 5.08 -12.42 -15.02
C LEU A 262 6.13 -11.94 -16.03
N THR A 263 5.75 -11.01 -16.92
CA THR A 263 6.63 -10.48 -17.96
C THR A 263 7.33 -9.18 -17.56
N ALA A 264 6.91 -8.57 -16.45
CA ALA A 264 7.45 -7.31 -15.94
C ALA A 264 8.98 -7.36 -15.75
N GLN A 265 9.61 -6.25 -16.13
CA GLN A 265 11.01 -5.95 -15.91
C GLN A 265 11.12 -4.83 -14.87
N ALA A 266 12.27 -4.72 -14.18
CA ALA A 266 12.47 -3.70 -13.14
C ALA A 266 12.29 -2.26 -13.65
N SER A 267 12.68 -2.00 -14.91
CA SER A 267 12.50 -0.71 -15.60
C SER A 267 11.06 -0.47 -16.10
N GLY A 268 10.16 -1.45 -15.95
CA GLY A 268 8.82 -1.42 -16.49
C GLY A 268 7.78 -0.70 -15.61
N THR A 269 8.19 0.01 -14.56
CA THR A 269 7.27 0.74 -13.68
C THR A 269 7.48 2.25 -13.74
N ALA A 270 6.40 3.01 -13.57
CA ALA A 270 6.45 4.46 -13.45
C ALA A 270 5.40 4.98 -12.47
N LEU A 271 5.62 6.18 -11.94
CA LEU A 271 4.57 6.91 -11.22
C LEU A 271 3.55 7.46 -12.21
N THR A 272 2.29 7.34 -11.83
CA THR A 272 1.17 7.83 -12.63
C THR A 272 0.04 8.34 -11.77
N ASN A 273 -0.63 9.40 -12.23
CA ASN A 273 -1.85 9.92 -11.62
C ASN A 273 -3.12 9.57 -12.43
N LEU A 274 -3.00 8.96 -13.61
CA LEU A 274 -4.12 8.80 -14.55
C LEU A 274 -5.28 7.98 -13.98
N PHE A 275 -4.96 6.93 -13.23
CA PHE A 275 -5.96 5.96 -12.79
C PHE A 275 -6.79 6.42 -11.59
N THR A 276 -6.29 7.40 -10.84
CA THR A 276 -6.90 7.75 -9.56
C THR A 276 -6.83 9.21 -9.20
N GLY A 277 -6.03 10.02 -9.88
CA GLY A 277 -5.80 11.43 -9.56
C GLY A 277 -4.65 11.71 -8.60
N ARG A 278 -4.01 10.66 -8.06
CA ARG A 278 -2.84 10.78 -7.18
C ARG A 278 -1.70 9.90 -7.70
N PRO A 279 -0.43 10.33 -7.56
CA PRO A 279 0.71 9.53 -7.98
C PRO A 279 0.73 8.14 -7.33
N ALA A 280 0.75 7.12 -8.17
CA ALA A 280 0.87 5.72 -7.78
C ALA A 280 1.82 5.00 -8.74
N ARG A 281 2.65 4.09 -8.22
CA ARG A 281 3.58 3.32 -9.06
C ARG A 281 2.92 2.05 -9.58
N GLY A 282 2.92 1.92 -10.90
CA GLY A 282 2.41 0.73 -11.60
C GLY A 282 3.25 0.34 -12.79
N LEU A 283 2.94 -0.83 -13.35
CA LEU A 283 3.48 -1.31 -14.61
C LEU A 283 3.05 -0.37 -15.74
N LEU A 284 3.99 0.01 -16.60
CA LEU A 284 3.76 0.86 -17.75
C LEU A 284 2.84 0.17 -18.76
N ASN A 285 1.60 0.63 -18.84
CA ASN A 285 0.62 0.18 -19.81
C ASN A 285 0.41 1.19 -20.95
N ARG A 286 -0.55 0.88 -21.82
CA ARG A 286 -0.89 1.69 -23.01
C ARG A 286 -1.23 3.13 -22.64
N LEU A 287 -2.18 3.33 -21.73
CA LEU A 287 -2.63 4.67 -21.33
C LEU A 287 -1.47 5.54 -20.82
N MET A 288 -0.59 4.97 -19.99
CA MET A 288 0.58 5.69 -19.45
C MET A 288 1.59 6.07 -20.54
N ARG A 289 1.75 5.27 -21.60
CA ARG A 289 2.67 5.56 -22.69
C ARG A 289 2.15 6.65 -23.61
N GLU A 290 0.84 6.65 -23.85
CA GLU A 290 0.21 7.54 -24.81
C GLU A 290 -0.16 8.91 -24.22
N LEU A 291 -0.68 8.96 -22.98
CA LEU A 291 -1.04 10.22 -22.30
C LEU A 291 0.06 10.79 -21.40
N GLY A 292 1.20 10.10 -21.33
CA GLY A 292 2.26 10.35 -20.36
C GLY A 292 1.92 9.78 -18.98
N PRO A 293 2.89 9.24 -18.22
CA PRO A 293 2.60 8.63 -16.93
C PRO A 293 1.92 9.60 -15.96
N VAL A 294 2.34 10.87 -15.96
CA VAL A 294 1.72 11.94 -15.18
C VAL A 294 1.10 12.96 -16.13
N ASN A 295 -0.18 13.25 -15.93
CA ASN A 295 -0.92 14.22 -16.74
C ASN A 295 -1.68 15.21 -15.84
N PRO A 296 -1.45 16.53 -15.96
CA PRO A 296 -2.11 17.53 -15.12
C PRO A 296 -3.63 17.63 -15.36
N ALA A 297 -4.14 17.11 -16.48
CA ALA A 297 -5.57 17.08 -16.77
C ALA A 297 -6.33 16.02 -15.96
N ALA A 298 -5.63 15.05 -15.35
CA ALA A 298 -6.29 14.05 -14.51
C ALA A 298 -7.00 14.74 -13.31
N PRO A 299 -8.28 14.40 -13.03
CA PRO A 299 -9.01 14.89 -11.87
C PRO A 299 -8.28 14.57 -10.57
N ALA A 300 -8.47 15.42 -9.56
CA ALA A 300 -7.90 15.19 -8.23
C ALA A 300 -8.39 13.86 -7.65
N PHE A 301 -7.57 13.25 -6.79
CA PHE A 301 -7.91 11.96 -6.20
C PHE A 301 -9.12 12.03 -5.28
N PRO A 302 -10.06 11.05 -5.36
CA PRO A 302 -10.00 9.79 -6.13
C PRO A 302 -10.70 9.80 -7.50
N LEU A 303 -11.00 10.97 -8.07
CA LEU A 303 -12.03 11.15 -9.11
C LEU A 303 -11.63 10.67 -10.52
N ALA A 304 -10.33 10.52 -10.82
CA ALA A 304 -9.89 10.24 -12.20
C ALA A 304 -10.32 8.85 -12.73
N GLY A 305 -10.51 7.87 -11.83
CA GLY A 305 -10.73 6.47 -12.20
C GLY A 305 -12.09 6.18 -12.85
N GLY A 306 -13.08 7.03 -12.61
CA GLY A 306 -14.46 6.82 -13.10
C GLY A 306 -14.52 6.74 -14.62
N ALA A 307 -13.87 7.69 -15.29
CA ALA A 307 -13.81 7.78 -16.75
C ALA A 307 -12.96 6.67 -17.40
N LEU A 308 -12.26 5.85 -16.61
CA LEU A 308 -11.48 4.71 -17.10
C LEU A 308 -12.21 3.38 -16.92
N MET A 309 -13.27 3.31 -16.12
CA MET A 309 -13.97 2.04 -15.86
C MET A 309 -14.54 1.38 -17.13
N PRO A 310 -15.21 2.11 -18.06
CA PRO A 310 -15.70 1.50 -19.29
C PRO A 310 -14.57 0.99 -20.20
N LEU A 311 -13.45 1.71 -20.25
CA LEU A 311 -12.27 1.31 -21.03
C LEU A 311 -11.60 0.08 -20.41
N LYS A 312 -11.46 0.05 -19.08
CA LYS A 312 -10.92 -1.10 -18.35
C LYS A 312 -11.77 -2.36 -18.56
N ALA A 313 -13.09 -2.23 -18.65
CA ALA A 313 -13.98 -3.36 -18.92
C ALA A 313 -13.79 -3.95 -20.33
N ARG A 314 -13.29 -3.16 -21.29
CA ARG A 314 -12.97 -3.61 -22.65
C ARG A 314 -11.53 -4.11 -22.79
N GLU A 315 -10.57 -3.38 -22.23
CA GLU A 315 -9.13 -3.64 -22.36
C GLU A 315 -8.39 -3.38 -21.04
N GLU A 316 -8.53 -4.28 -20.07
CA GLU A 316 -7.90 -4.09 -18.75
C GLU A 316 -6.36 -4.00 -18.82
N ALA A 317 -5.71 -4.67 -19.78
CA ALA A 317 -4.26 -4.61 -19.92
C ALA A 317 -3.74 -3.20 -20.26
N GLY A 318 -4.49 -2.45 -21.06
CA GLY A 318 -4.12 -1.09 -21.49
C GLY A 318 -4.54 0.01 -20.51
N PHE A 319 -5.62 -0.20 -19.75
CA PHE A 319 -6.32 0.84 -18.97
C PHE A 319 -6.50 0.48 -17.48
N GLY A 320 -6.00 -0.67 -17.04
CA GLY A 320 -6.09 -1.13 -15.65
C GLY A 320 -4.98 -0.61 -14.74
N SER A 321 -5.32 -0.48 -13.46
CA SER A 321 -4.38 -0.12 -12.38
C SER A 321 -3.50 -1.32 -11.97
N GLN A 322 -2.39 -1.52 -12.68
CA GLN A 322 -1.46 -2.62 -12.45
C GLN A 322 -0.33 -2.20 -11.50
N TRP A 323 -0.63 -2.09 -10.20
CA TRP A 323 0.32 -1.58 -9.20
C TRP A 323 1.47 -2.56 -8.91
N ALA A 324 2.70 -2.06 -9.02
CA ALA A 324 3.91 -2.82 -8.70
C ALA A 324 5.07 -1.86 -8.39
N GLY A 325 5.95 -2.26 -7.46
CA GLY A 325 7.16 -1.53 -7.09
C GLY A 325 8.35 -1.85 -8.00
N GLN A 326 9.46 -1.15 -7.82
CA GLN A 326 10.66 -1.35 -8.65
C GLN A 326 11.35 -2.69 -8.42
N ALA A 327 11.05 -3.39 -7.32
CA ALA A 327 11.50 -4.75 -7.04
C ALA A 327 10.70 -5.84 -7.78
N VAL A 328 9.81 -5.50 -8.73
CA VAL A 328 8.98 -6.46 -9.48
C VAL A 328 9.79 -7.53 -10.24
N GLY A 329 11.07 -7.29 -10.50
CA GLY A 329 11.97 -8.29 -11.08
C GLY A 329 12.34 -9.43 -10.12
N LEU A 330 12.18 -9.25 -8.81
CA LEU A 330 12.38 -10.27 -7.77
C LEU A 330 11.11 -11.12 -7.64
N LYS A 331 10.93 -12.02 -8.60
CA LYS A 331 9.74 -12.87 -8.72
C LYS A 331 9.79 -14.06 -7.78
N HIS A 332 8.64 -14.41 -7.24
CA HIS A 332 8.45 -15.57 -6.36
C HIS A 332 7.33 -16.46 -6.89
N ALA A 333 7.37 -17.75 -6.58
CA ALA A 333 6.32 -18.70 -6.91
C ALA A 333 6.04 -19.58 -5.68
N LEU A 334 5.54 -18.93 -4.62
CA LEU A 334 5.32 -19.50 -3.30
C LEU A 334 3.98 -19.01 -2.74
N SER A 335 3.37 -19.77 -1.82
CA SER A 335 2.29 -19.24 -0.99
C SER A 335 2.76 -18.06 -0.14
N THR A 336 1.83 -17.23 0.34
CA THR A 336 2.14 -16.11 1.23
C THR A 336 2.88 -16.58 2.48
N ARG A 337 2.46 -17.72 3.04
CA ARG A 337 3.08 -18.31 4.24
C ARG A 337 4.51 -18.78 3.95
N GLU A 338 4.71 -19.54 2.87
CA GLU A 338 6.03 -20.04 2.47
C GLU A 338 6.99 -18.90 2.14
N LEU A 339 6.53 -17.90 1.38
CA LEU A 339 7.34 -16.73 1.05
C LEU A 339 7.78 -16.00 2.32
N THR A 340 6.85 -15.70 3.21
CA THR A 340 7.16 -15.00 4.48
C THR A 340 8.16 -15.78 5.32
N THR A 341 7.95 -17.10 5.45
CA THR A 341 8.82 -18.00 6.23
C THR A 341 10.23 -18.04 5.62
N LEU A 342 10.32 -18.16 4.29
CA LEU A 342 11.58 -18.19 3.56
C LEU A 342 12.36 -16.88 3.73
N LEU A 343 11.69 -15.74 3.52
CA LEU A 343 12.30 -14.43 3.67
C LEU A 343 12.84 -14.20 5.08
N ALA A 344 12.04 -14.52 6.10
CA ALA A 344 12.43 -14.41 7.50
C ALA A 344 13.65 -15.30 7.82
N ALA A 345 13.60 -16.59 7.45
CA ALA A 345 14.67 -17.54 7.73
C ALA A 345 15.99 -17.15 7.03
N GLN A 346 15.91 -16.73 5.75
CA GLN A 346 17.09 -16.30 5.00
C GLN A 346 17.69 -15.00 5.55
N ALA A 347 16.85 -14.00 5.86
CA ALA A 347 17.32 -12.74 6.42
C ALA A 347 18.01 -12.98 7.77
N LEU A 348 17.39 -13.79 8.64
CA LEU A 348 17.97 -14.11 9.94
C LEU A 348 19.30 -14.85 9.80
N LYS A 349 19.39 -15.85 8.90
CA LYS A 349 20.65 -16.55 8.61
C LYS A 349 21.78 -15.61 8.18
N THR A 350 21.46 -14.57 7.41
CA THR A 350 22.45 -13.57 6.99
C THR A 350 22.84 -12.64 8.14
N LEU A 351 21.89 -12.20 8.97
CA LEU A 351 22.15 -11.32 10.11
C LEU A 351 22.99 -11.98 11.21
N THR A 352 22.83 -13.29 11.41
CA THR A 352 23.55 -14.05 12.44
C THR A 352 24.86 -14.65 11.97
N ARG A 353 25.21 -14.47 10.68
CA ARG A 353 26.49 -14.96 10.17
C ARG A 353 27.61 -14.08 10.73
N THR A 354 28.38 -14.61 11.68
CA THR A 354 29.65 -14.00 12.06
C THR A 354 30.54 -13.90 10.81
N PRO A 355 31.20 -12.76 10.55
CA PRO A 355 32.22 -12.70 9.51
C PRO A 355 33.32 -13.71 9.86
N ASP A 356 33.61 -14.64 8.94
CA ASP A 356 34.75 -15.56 9.05
C ASP A 356 36.09 -14.81 8.99
#